data_AF-A0A8S2VIS6-F1
#
_entry.id   AF-A0A8S2VIS6-F1
#
_cell.length_a   1.000
_cell.length_b   1.000
_cell.length_c   1.000
_cell.angle_alpha   90.00
_cell.angle_beta   90.00
_cell.angle_gamma   90.00
#
_symmetry.space_group_name_H-M   'P 1'
#
loop_
_entity.id
_entity.type
_entity.pdbx_description
1 polymer ?
#
loop_
_entity_poly.entity_id
_entity_poly.type
_entity_poly.pdbx_seq_one_letter_code
_entity_poly.pdbx_strand_id
1 'polypeptide(L)'
;MKLSRHKFIRRLLNYYRTHFDIEIPFITLIDGTFAFEALQWKIQIDEQLKAYLETEQIICSTTLCAIKETELLGNILVLVLNIISFY
;
A
#
# COMPACT_ATOMS: atom_id res chain seq x y z
N MET A 1 -25.04 11.56 -10.27
CA MET A 1 -24.85 10.71 -9.06
C MET A 1 -23.38 10.62 -8.75
N LYS A 2 -22.94 11.14 -7.59
CA LYS A 2 -21.55 11.00 -7.14
C LYS A 2 -21.29 9.51 -6.89
N LEU A 3 -20.38 8.90 -7.64
CA LEU A 3 -20.03 7.50 -7.43
C LEU A 3 -19.39 7.35 -6.04
N SER A 4 -19.81 6.35 -5.26
CA SER A 4 -19.10 6.04 -4.02
C SER A 4 -17.70 5.54 -4.33
N ARG A 5 -16.74 5.82 -3.45
CA ARG A 5 -15.33 5.42 -3.59
C ARG A 5 -15.20 3.92 -3.83
N HIS A 6 -15.93 3.12 -3.06
CA HIS A 6 -15.99 1.66 -3.19
C HIS A 6 -16.52 1.20 -4.55
N LYS A 7 -17.61 1.82 -5.05
CA LYS A 7 -18.15 1.50 -6.38
C LYS A 7 -17.17 1.84 -7.50
N PHE A 8 -16.36 2.89 -7.32
CA PHE A 8 -15.31 3.26 -8.27
C PHE A 8 -14.18 2.23 -8.26
N ILE A 9 -13.68 1.87 -7.08
CA ILE A 9 -12.60 0.89 -6.93
C ILE A 9 -12.98 -0.48 -7.50
N ARG A 10 -14.19 -0.99 -7.25
CA ARG A 10 -14.64 -2.26 -7.85
C ARG A 10 -14.60 -2.24 -9.38
N ARG A 11 -14.99 -1.11 -10.00
CA ARG A 11 -14.93 -0.95 -11.47
C ARG A 11 -13.49 -0.88 -11.96
N LEU A 12 -12.64 -0.15 -11.24
CA LEU A 12 -11.23 0.01 -11.58
C LEU A 12 -10.47 -1.32 -11.48
N LEU A 13 -10.66 -2.08 -10.40
CA LEU A 13 -10.06 -3.41 -10.23
C LEU A 13 -10.53 -4.39 -11.31
N ASN A 14 -11.83 -4.37 -11.65
CA ASN A 14 -12.34 -5.21 -12.74
C ASN A 14 -11.69 -4.85 -14.08
N TYR A 15 -11.52 -3.55 -14.36
CA TYR A 15 -10.83 -3.08 -15.57
C TYR A 15 -9.37 -3.56 -15.62
N TYR A 16 -8.63 -3.45 -14.52
CA TYR A 16 -7.25 -3.95 -14.45
C TYR A 16 -7.17 -5.47 -14.61
N ARG A 17 -8.11 -6.21 -14.00
CA ARG A 17 -8.19 -7.66 -14.18
C ARG A 17 -8.45 -8.06 -15.63
N THR A 18 -9.38 -7.39 -16.31
CA THR A 18 -9.78 -7.78 -17.67
C THR A 18 -8.79 -7.37 -18.75
N HIS A 19 -7.99 -6.33 -18.52
CA HIS A 19 -7.13 -5.75 -19.56
C HIS A 19 -5.63 -5.86 -19.29
N PHE A 20 -5.23 -6.11 -18.03
CA PHE A 20 -3.82 -6.12 -17.62
C PHE A 20 -3.45 -7.39 -16.85
N ASP A 21 -4.34 -8.38 -16.79
CA ASP A 21 -4.14 -9.66 -16.11
C ASP A 21 -3.67 -9.50 -14.65
N ILE A 22 -4.06 -8.41 -14.00
CA ILE A 22 -3.78 -8.17 -12.58
C ILE A 22 -4.80 -8.95 -11.77
N GLU A 23 -4.37 -10.09 -11.26
CA GLU A 23 -5.17 -10.96 -10.39
C GLU A 23 -4.68 -10.91 -8.94
N ILE A 24 -5.53 -11.44 -8.06
CA ILE A 24 -5.25 -11.64 -6.64
C ILE A 24 -4.32 -12.87 -6.44
N PRO A 25 -3.45 -12.87 -5.41
CA PRO A 25 -3.28 -11.83 -4.40
C PRO A 25 -2.58 -10.58 -4.94
N PHE A 26 -3.09 -9.39 -4.57
CA PHE A 26 -2.49 -8.13 -5.00
C PHE A 26 -1.19 -7.87 -4.25
N ILE A 27 -0.09 -7.83 -4.97
CA ILE A 27 1.20 -7.39 -4.44
C ILE A 27 1.23 -5.87 -4.49
N THR A 28 1.20 -5.24 -3.32
CA THR A 28 1.17 -3.79 -3.18
C THR A 28 2.52 -3.30 -2.70
N LEU A 29 3.20 -2.52 -3.53
CA LEU A 29 4.49 -1.92 -3.16
C LEU A 29 4.29 -0.71 -2.25
N ILE A 30 4.95 -0.73 -1.10
CA ILE A 30 4.92 0.33 -0.08
C ILE A 30 6.30 0.97 0.01
N ASP A 31 6.34 2.30 0.01
CA ASP A 31 7.57 3.08 0.15
C ASP A 31 7.73 3.74 1.53
N GLY A 32 8.92 4.31 1.75
CA GLY A 32 9.32 5.12 2.91
C GLY A 32 8.29 6.13 3.36
N THR A 33 7.85 6.94 2.41
CA THR A 33 7.00 8.11 2.65
C THR A 33 5.57 7.73 2.94
N PHE A 34 5.04 6.71 2.27
CA PHE A 34 3.71 6.19 2.49
C PHE A 34 3.59 5.60 3.89
N ALA A 35 4.55 4.76 4.29
CA ALA A 35 4.50 4.17 5.62
C ALA A 35 4.77 5.21 6.73
N PHE A 36 5.53 6.27 6.45
CA PHE A 36 5.67 7.39 7.38
C PHE A 36 4.35 8.11 7.64
N GLU A 37 3.64 8.49 6.57
CA GLU A 37 2.33 9.12 6.69
C GLU A 37 1.34 8.18 7.40
N ALA A 38 1.31 6.89 7.03
CA ALA A 38 0.48 5.91 7.71
C ALA A 38 0.76 5.84 9.21
N LEU A 39 2.05 5.91 9.61
CA LEU A 39 2.45 5.94 11.01
C LEU A 39 1.98 7.21 11.73
N GLN A 40 2.11 8.40 11.11
CA GLN A 40 1.64 9.66 11.69
C GLN A 40 0.13 9.64 11.99
N TRP A 41 -0.65 9.07 11.06
CA TRP A 41 -2.10 8.95 11.19
C TRP A 41 -2.56 7.70 11.94
N LYS A 42 -1.63 6.88 12.45
CA LYS A 42 -1.89 5.62 13.16
C LYS A 42 -2.74 4.63 12.35
N ILE A 43 -2.49 4.59 11.05
CA ILE A 43 -3.18 3.70 10.11
C ILE A 43 -2.38 2.40 10.00
N GLN A 44 -3.05 1.27 10.25
CA GLN A 44 -2.50 -0.03 9.89
C GLN A 44 -2.67 -0.28 8.39
N ILE A 45 -1.56 -0.33 7.66
CA ILE A 45 -1.54 -0.32 6.19
C ILE A 45 -2.29 -1.52 5.62
N ASP A 46 -2.00 -2.72 6.13
CA ASP A 46 -2.62 -3.97 5.66
C ASP A 46 -4.14 -3.97 5.82
N GLU A 47 -4.63 -3.64 7.03
CA GLU A 47 -6.07 -3.58 7.32
C GLU A 47 -6.77 -2.53 6.45
N GLN A 48 -6.15 -1.35 6.31
CA GLN A 48 -6.72 -0.26 5.54
C GLN A 48 -6.80 -0.58 4.05
N LEU A 49 -5.77 -1.22 3.49
CA LEU A 49 -5.77 -1.63 2.09
C LEU A 49 -6.82 -2.70 1.82
N LYS A 50 -6.96 -3.68 2.71
CA LYS A 50 -7.98 -4.74 2.60
C LYS A 50 -9.38 -4.17 2.62
N ALA A 51 -9.65 -3.24 3.54
CA ALA A 51 -10.92 -2.54 3.62
C ALA A 51 -11.17 -1.65 2.40
N TYR A 52 -10.14 -1.00 1.87
CA TYR A 52 -10.26 -0.08 0.73
C TYR A 52 -10.48 -0.82 -0.60
N LEU A 53 -9.75 -1.91 -0.84
CA LEU A 53 -9.84 -2.72 -2.06
C LEU A 53 -10.93 -3.81 -1.98
N GLU A 54 -11.61 -3.95 -0.83
CA GLU A 54 -12.65 -4.95 -0.56
C GLU A 54 -12.17 -6.40 -0.81
N THR A 55 -10.94 -6.70 -0.41
CA THR A 55 -10.33 -8.04 -0.57
C THR A 55 -9.34 -8.33 0.55
N GLU A 56 -9.33 -9.57 1.04
CA GLU A 56 -8.36 -10.04 2.04
C GLU A 56 -7.02 -10.47 1.43
N GLN A 57 -6.96 -10.64 0.11
CA GLN A 57 -5.81 -11.18 -0.61
C GLN A 57 -4.87 -10.06 -1.05
N ILE A 58 -4.25 -9.40 -0.07
CA ILE A 58 -3.27 -8.34 -0.28
C ILE A 58 -1.96 -8.74 0.40
N ILE A 59 -0.87 -8.59 -0.31
CA ILE A 59 0.49 -8.77 0.19
C ILE A 59 1.18 -7.41 0.05
N CYS A 60 1.47 -6.77 1.17
CA CYS A 60 2.30 -5.57 1.19
C CYS A 60 3.77 -6.00 1.09
N SER A 61 4.49 -5.37 0.18
CA SER A 61 5.92 -5.59 -0.01
C SER A 61 6.64 -4.26 -0.20
N THR A 62 7.94 -4.23 0.07
CA THR A 62 8.77 -3.08 -0.29
C THR A 62 9.88 -3.46 -1.27
N THR A 63 10.65 -2.48 -1.70
CA THR A 63 11.83 -2.68 -2.54
C THR A 63 13.10 -2.33 -1.75
N LEU A 64 14.22 -2.96 -2.12
CA LEU A 64 15.51 -2.67 -1.49
C LEU A 64 15.93 -1.21 -1.67
N CYS A 65 15.57 -0.58 -2.80
CA CYS A 65 15.86 0.83 -3.00
C CYS A 65 15.01 1.73 -2.10
N ALA A 66 13.74 1.40 -1.87
CA ALA A 66 12.90 2.15 -0.94
C ALA A 66 13.39 2.03 0.51
N ILE A 67 13.84 0.84 0.94
CA ILE A 67 14.52 0.67 2.23
C ILE A 67 15.74 1.58 2.31
N LYS A 68 16.62 1.52 1.29
CA LYS A 68 17.85 2.29 1.28
C LYS A 68 17.61 3.81 1.25
N GLU A 69 16.62 4.26 0.50
CA GLU A 69 16.18 5.65 0.46
C GLU A 69 15.72 6.11 1.85
N THR A 70 14.93 5.29 2.53
CA THR A 70 14.44 5.57 3.88
C THR A 70 15.59 5.67 4.89
N GLU A 71 16.63 4.83 4.76
CA GLU A 71 17.85 4.93 5.59
C GLU A 71 18.59 6.27 5.37
N LEU A 72 18.68 6.71 4.12
CA LEU A 72 19.42 7.91 3.73
C LEU A 72 18.70 9.21 4.12
N LEU A 73 17.36 9.20 4.17
CA LEU A 73 16.54 10.35 4.56
C LEU A 73 16.64 10.70 6.06
N GLY A 74 17.38 9.90 6.84
CA GLY A 74 17.82 10.25 8.19
C GLY A 74 16.69 10.27 9.24
N ASN A 75 16.91 11.01 10.33
CA ASN A 75 16.13 10.95 11.58
C ASN A 75 14.60 11.09 11.41
N ILE A 76 14.13 11.70 10.33
CA ILE A 76 12.69 11.87 10.07
C ILE A 76 12.01 10.52 9.81
N LEU A 77 12.69 9.60 9.11
CA LEU A 77 12.12 8.34 8.65
C LEU A 77 12.66 7.09 9.36
N VAL A 78 13.63 7.24 10.27
CA VAL A 78 14.19 6.11 11.06
C VAL A 78 13.10 5.29 11.77
N LEU A 79 12.05 5.94 12.27
CA LEU A 79 10.94 5.27 12.96
C LEU A 79 10.16 4.30 12.05
N VAL A 80 10.21 4.51 10.73
CA VAL A 80 9.47 3.76 9.72
C VAL A 80 10.30 2.63 9.14
N LEU A 81 11.62 2.69 9.28
CA LEU A 81 12.54 1.70 8.73
C LEU A 81 12.20 0.29 9.19
N ASN A 82 11.85 0.15 10.47
CA ASN A 82 11.45 -1.12 11.05
C ASN A 82 10.17 -1.64 10.39
N ILE A 83 9.18 -0.77 10.14
CA ILE A 83 7.89 -1.14 9.54
C ILE A 83 8.10 -1.63 8.10
N ILE A 84 8.83 -0.86 7.30
CA ILE A 84 9.06 -1.18 5.89
C ILE A 84 9.92 -2.42 5.73
N SER A 85 10.87 -2.68 6.65
CA SER A 85 11.72 -3.87 6.58
C SER A 85 10.96 -5.19 6.86
N PHE A 86 9.74 -5.13 7.41
CA PHE A 86 8.88 -6.30 7.58
C PHE A 86 8.03 -6.62 6.35
N TYR A 87 7.98 -5.70 5.37
CA TYR A 87 7.29 -5.86 4.09
C TYR A 87 8.29 -6.29 3.00
#